data_AF-A0A2P8HQT9-F1
#
_entry.id   AF-A0A2P8HQT9-F1
#
_cell.length_a   1.000
_cell.length_b   1.000
_cell.length_c   1.000
_cell.angle_alpha   90.00
_cell.angle_beta   90.00
_cell.angle_gamma   90.00
#
_symmetry.space_group_name_H-M   'P 1'
#
loop_
_entity.id
_entity.type
_entity.pdbx_description
1 polymer ?
#
loop_
_entity_poly.entity_id
_entity_poly.type
_entity_poly.pdbx_seq_one_letter_code
_entity_poly.pdbx_strand_id
1 'polypeptide(L)'
;MEANNYTYPSESDRTLAMVVHLLGIFTWFIGPLVLWLIKRGESEFIDYHGKLSLNLQISAAICFAGLFPAFFISSLILPPLSLLILLLTLPIYIYVIVVLIIACVRAYNGSRFNFPLAIPFLRHST
;
A
#
# COMPACT_ATOMS: atom_id res chain seq x y z
N MET A 1 23.23 15.99 -24.39
CA MET A 1 22.10 16.27 -23.49
C MET A 1 21.02 15.25 -23.81
N GLU A 2 21.04 14.09 -23.16
CA GLU A 2 19.97 13.10 -23.33
C GLU A 2 18.70 13.67 -22.70
N ALA A 3 17.70 13.94 -23.53
CA ALA A 3 16.38 14.23 -23.04
C ALA A 3 15.88 12.99 -22.30
N ASN A 4 15.57 13.13 -21.01
CA ASN A 4 14.85 12.10 -20.25
C ASN A 4 13.51 11.84 -20.95
N ASN A 5 13.49 10.84 -21.83
CA ASN A 5 12.29 10.30 -22.47
C ASN A 5 11.49 9.55 -21.40
N TYR A 6 10.78 10.27 -20.54
CA TYR A 6 9.69 9.68 -19.77
C TYR A 6 8.57 9.35 -20.75
N THR A 7 8.64 8.15 -21.33
CA THR A 7 7.55 7.60 -22.13
C THR A 7 6.34 7.47 -21.23
N TYR A 8 5.22 8.08 -21.64
CA TYR A 8 3.96 7.94 -20.94
C TYR A 8 3.64 6.44 -20.77
N PRO A 9 3.25 5.97 -19.57
CA PRO A 9 3.07 4.54 -19.32
C PRO A 9 1.99 3.96 -20.23
N SER A 10 2.24 2.75 -20.73
CA SER A 10 1.30 2.03 -21.58
C SER A 10 -0.01 1.75 -20.82
N GLU A 11 -1.09 1.46 -21.55
CA GLU A 11 -2.36 1.07 -20.94
C GLU A 11 -2.22 -0.20 -20.07
N SER A 12 -1.41 -1.17 -20.51
CA SER A 12 -1.11 -2.37 -19.73
C SER A 12 -0.36 -2.05 -18.44
N ASP A 13 0.62 -1.14 -18.49
CA ASP A 13 1.39 -0.74 -17.30
C ASP A 13 0.51 -0.04 -16.28
N ARG A 14 -0.36 0.86 -16.75
CA ARG A 14 -1.36 1.56 -15.93
C ARG A 14 -2.32 0.58 -15.28
N THR A 15 -2.78 -0.41 -16.04
CA THR A 15 -3.68 -1.46 -15.54
C THR A 15 -2.99 -2.33 -14.50
N LEU A 16 -1.76 -2.81 -14.75
CA LEU A 16 -1.01 -3.62 -13.79
C LEU A 16 -0.67 -2.85 -12.52
N ALA A 17 -0.28 -1.58 -12.64
CA ALA A 17 -0.03 -0.70 -11.50
C ALA A 17 -1.29 -0.44 -10.66
N MET A 18 -2.45 -0.29 -11.30
CA MET A 18 -3.75 -0.21 -10.63
C MET A 18 -4.07 -1.53 -9.90
N VAL A 19 -3.88 -2.67 -10.58
CA VAL A 19 -4.12 -4.01 -10.01
C VAL A 19 -3.23 -4.27 -8.80
N VAL A 20 -1.98 -3.81 -8.80
CA VAL A 20 -1.10 -3.87 -7.61
C VAL A 20 -1.80 -3.28 -6.38
N HIS A 21 -2.39 -2.08 -6.48
CA HIS A 21 -3.08 -1.46 -5.34
C HIS A 21 -4.40 -2.13 -5.00
N LEU A 22 -5.12 -2.60 -6.01
CA LEU A 22 -6.37 -3.34 -5.83
C LEU A 22 -6.14 -4.67 -5.09
N LEU A 23 -5.09 -5.41 -5.45
CA LEU A 23 -4.65 -6.59 -4.73
C LEU A 23 -4.31 -6.26 -3.28
N GLY A 24 -3.80 -5.05 -3.02
CA GLY A 24 -3.58 -4.56 -1.67
C GLY A 24 -4.83 -4.62 -0.79
N ILE A 25 -5.98 -4.23 -1.34
CA ILE A 25 -7.24 -4.21 -0.59
C ILE A 25 -7.68 -5.64 -0.22
N PHE A 26 -7.58 -6.59 -1.14
CA PHE A 26 -8.16 -7.93 -0.96
C PHE A 26 -7.20 -8.98 -0.41
N THR A 27 -5.90 -8.80 -0.63
CA THR A 27 -4.87 -9.83 -0.34
C THR A 27 -3.74 -9.30 0.54
N TRP A 28 -3.92 -8.09 1.08
CA TRP A 28 -2.92 -7.43 1.91
C TRP A 28 -1.59 -7.21 1.13
N PHE A 29 -0.41 -7.42 1.71
CA PHE A 29 0.86 -7.27 0.99
C PHE A 29 1.15 -8.44 0.02
N ILE A 30 0.46 -9.59 0.13
CA ILE A 30 0.82 -10.81 -0.61
C ILE A 30 0.59 -10.66 -2.11
N GLY A 31 -0.62 -10.26 -2.54
CA GLY A 31 -0.91 -10.06 -3.95
C GLY A 31 -0.06 -8.97 -4.61
N PRO A 32 0.09 -7.77 -4.01
CA PRO A 32 1.03 -6.76 -4.48
C PRO A 32 2.46 -7.30 -4.59
N LEU A 33 2.91 -8.12 -3.63
CA LEU A 33 4.26 -8.68 -3.62
C LEU A 33 4.47 -9.63 -4.79
N VAL A 34 3.55 -10.58 -4.99
CA VAL A 34 3.64 -11.54 -6.08
C VAL A 34 3.60 -10.81 -7.43
N LEU A 35 2.65 -9.89 -7.63
CA LEU A 35 2.54 -9.15 -8.87
C LEU A 35 3.77 -8.28 -9.13
N TRP A 36 4.26 -7.56 -8.11
CA TRP A 36 5.47 -6.75 -8.24
C TRP A 36 6.69 -7.60 -8.56
N LEU A 37 6.91 -8.75 -7.88
CA LEU A 37 8.06 -9.61 -8.16
C LEU A 37 8.08 -10.12 -9.61
N ILE A 38 6.92 -10.43 -10.19
CA ILE A 38 6.80 -10.90 -11.57
C ILE A 38 7.03 -9.73 -12.56
N LYS A 39 6.48 -8.55 -12.29
CA LYS A 39 6.38 -7.46 -13.27
C LYS A 39 7.37 -6.30 -13.09
N ARG A 40 8.11 -6.23 -11.98
CA ARG A 40 9.04 -5.13 -11.65
C ARG A 40 10.15 -4.89 -12.68
N GLY A 41 10.53 -5.91 -13.45
CA GLY A 41 11.56 -5.79 -14.48
C GLY A 41 11.04 -5.30 -15.83
N GLU A 42 9.72 -5.23 -16.02
CA GLU A 42 9.11 -4.91 -17.31
C GLU A 42 8.82 -3.41 -17.49
N SER A 43 8.55 -2.69 -16.40
CA SER A 43 8.19 -1.27 -16.45
C SER A 43 8.56 -0.54 -15.16
N GLU A 44 9.23 0.61 -15.29
CA GLU A 44 9.52 1.50 -14.15
C GLU A 44 8.25 2.00 -13.45
N PHE A 45 7.15 2.15 -14.20
CA PHE A 45 5.87 2.59 -13.65
C PHE A 45 5.29 1.52 -12.72
N ILE A 46 5.37 0.25 -13.13
CA ILE A 46 4.94 -0.90 -12.32
C ILE A 46 5.87 -1.06 -11.10
N ASP A 47 7.19 -0.93 -11.27
CA ASP A 47 8.14 -1.02 -10.16
C ASP A 47 7.88 0.06 -9.10
N TYR A 48 7.63 1.30 -9.54
CA TYR A 48 7.25 2.41 -8.65
C TYR A 48 5.98 2.10 -7.85
N HIS A 49 4.88 1.75 -8.52
CA HIS A 49 3.60 1.50 -7.84
C HIS A 49 3.62 0.23 -6.99
N GLY A 50 4.38 -0.79 -7.39
CA GLY A 50 4.63 -2.00 -6.60
C GLY A 50 5.35 -1.71 -5.30
N LYS A 51 6.48 -0.99 -5.34
CA LYS A 51 7.21 -0.56 -4.14
C LYS A 51 6.34 0.31 -3.23
N LEU A 52 5.61 1.26 -3.82
CA LEU A 52 4.70 2.14 -3.09
C LEU A 52 3.60 1.36 -2.35
N SER A 53 2.95 0.41 -3.04
CA SER A 53 1.92 -0.45 -2.45
C SER A 53 2.49 -1.30 -1.32
N LEU A 54 3.64 -1.94 -1.55
CA LEU A 54 4.30 -2.78 -0.55
C LEU A 54 4.73 -1.99 0.69
N ASN A 55 5.30 -0.80 0.51
CA ASN A 55 5.68 0.08 1.62
C ASN A 55 4.47 0.43 2.49
N LEU A 56 3.33 0.79 1.89
CA LEU A 56 2.10 1.07 2.62
C LEU A 56 1.60 -0.17 3.38
N GLN A 57 1.52 -1.32 2.71
CA GLN A 57 0.96 -2.54 3.27
C GLN A 57 1.81 -3.14 4.38
N ILE A 58 3.14 -3.05 4.26
CA ILE A 58 4.08 -3.49 5.30
C ILE A 58 4.01 -2.52 6.49
N SER A 59 3.94 -1.21 6.25
CA SER A 59 3.78 -0.22 7.34
C SER A 59 2.49 -0.46 8.12
N ALA A 60 1.38 -0.69 7.42
CA ALA A 60 0.11 -1.07 8.01
C ALA A 60 0.25 -2.39 8.79
N ALA A 61 0.90 -3.41 8.22
CA ALA A 61 1.09 -4.71 8.86
C ALA A 61 1.80 -4.59 10.21
N ILE A 62 2.88 -3.81 10.27
CA ILE A 62 3.63 -3.57 11.50
C ILE A 62 2.76 -2.87 12.55
N CYS A 63 1.98 -1.86 12.14
CA CYS A 63 1.06 -1.16 13.03
C CYS A 63 -0.01 -2.10 13.62
N PHE A 64 -0.68 -2.89 12.78
CA PHE A 64 -1.71 -3.82 13.23
C PHE A 64 -1.15 -5.02 14.00
N ALA A 65 0.07 -5.48 13.70
CA ALA A 65 0.73 -6.55 14.43
C ALA A 65 0.98 -6.19 15.90
N GLY A 66 1.16 -4.90 16.24
CA GLY A 66 1.23 -4.44 17.63
C GLY A 66 -0.14 -4.26 18.28
N LEU A 67 -1.10 -3.69 17.56
CA LEU A 67 -2.43 -3.35 18.11
C LEU A 67 -3.32 -4.58 18.31
N PHE A 68 -3.25 -5.56 17.41
CA PHE A 68 -4.15 -6.72 17.42
C PHE A 68 -3.95 -7.64 18.65
N PRO A 69 -2.72 -8.04 19.04
CA PRO A 69 -2.50 -8.79 20.28
C PRO A 69 -2.89 -7.98 21.52
N ALA A 70 -2.62 -6.67 21.55
CA ALA A 70 -2.98 -5.80 22.66
C ALA A 70 -4.50 -5.72 22.86
N PHE A 71 -5.26 -5.63 21.76
CA PHE A 71 -6.72 -5.73 21.78
C PHE A 71 -7.19 -7.07 22.35
N PHE A 72 -6.63 -8.19 21.86
CA PHE A 72 -7.03 -9.53 22.31
C PHE A 72 -6.77 -9.72 23.81
N ILE A 73 -5.57 -9.39 24.29
CA ILE A 73 -5.19 -9.53 25.71
C ILE A 73 -6.05 -8.62 26.61
N SER A 74 -6.23 -7.35 26.22
CA SER A 74 -7.05 -6.41 27.00
C SER A 74 -8.53 -6.78 27.04
N SER A 75 -9.06 -7.44 26.00
CA SER A 75 -10.44 -7.91 25.98
C SER A 75 -10.74 -8.95 27.06
N LEU A 76 -9.75 -9.78 27.43
CA LEU A 76 -9.90 -10.79 28.48
C LEU A 76 -9.78 -10.19 29.89
N ILE A 77 -8.94 -9.17 30.06
CA ILE A 77 -8.57 -8.65 31.40
C ILE A 77 -9.37 -7.40 31.76
N LEU A 78 -9.61 -6.51 30.80
CA LEU A 78 -10.23 -5.20 31.01
C LEU A 78 -11.06 -4.77 29.78
N PRO A 79 -12.30 -5.28 29.64
CA PRO A 79 -13.14 -5.03 28.46
C PRO A 79 -13.32 -3.55 28.08
N PRO A 80 -13.46 -2.58 29.01
CA PRO A 80 -13.57 -1.17 28.63
C PRO A 80 -12.34 -0.63 27.88
N LEU A 81 -11.13 -1.11 28.20
CA LEU A 81 -9.90 -0.70 27.52
C LEU A 81 -9.82 -1.25 26.09
N SER A 82 -10.34 -2.47 25.88
CA SER A 82 -10.36 -3.08 24.54
C SER A 82 -11.22 -2.29 23.55
N LEU A 83 -12.33 -1.68 24.02
CA LEU A 83 -13.17 -0.82 23.19
C LEU A 83 -12.44 0.45 22.75
N LEU A 84 -11.62 1.03 23.62
CA LEU A 84 -10.79 2.20 23.28
C LEU A 84 -9.75 1.84 22.21
N ILE A 85 -9.06 0.71 22.35
CA ILE A 85 -8.08 0.24 21.36
C ILE A 85 -8.74 0.00 20.00
N LEU A 86 -9.94 -0.59 19.98
CA LEU A 86 -10.71 -0.79 18.75
C LEU A 86 -11.05 0.55 18.07
N LEU A 87 -11.54 1.53 18.85
CA LEU A 87 -11.88 2.87 18.34
C LEU A 87 -10.67 3.61 17.76
N LEU A 88 -9.48 3.42 18.32
CA LEU A 88 -8.23 4.00 17.78
C LEU A 88 -7.75 3.28 16.51
N THR A 89 -8.06 2.00 16.36
CA THR A 89 -7.61 1.17 15.22
C THR A 89 -8.44 1.41 13.96
N LEU A 90 -9.73 1.70 14.09
CA LEU A 90 -10.65 1.90 12.96
C LEU A 90 -10.24 3.04 12.01
N PRO A 91 -9.90 4.26 12.49
CA PRO A 91 -9.45 5.35 11.60
C PRO A 91 -8.20 5.00 10.80
N ILE A 92 -7.26 4.26 11.40
CA ILE A 92 -6.02 3.82 10.73
C ILE A 92 -6.37 2.87 9.58
N TYR A 93 -7.26 1.92 9.81
CA TYR A 93 -7.71 0.98 8.78
C TYR A 93 -8.44 1.69 7.64
N ILE A 94 -9.35 2.61 7.96
CA ILE A 94 -10.05 3.44 6.97
C ILE A 94 -9.05 4.25 6.14
N TYR A 95 -8.07 4.87 6.80
CA TYR A 95 -7.02 5.63 6.13
C TYR A 95 -6.26 4.77 5.10
N VAL A 96 -5.83 3.55 5.47
CA VAL A 96 -5.12 2.64 4.56
C VAL A 96 -5.96 2.31 3.33
N ILE A 97 -7.25 2.00 3.51
CA ILE A 97 -8.16 1.71 2.38
C ILE A 97 -8.31 2.93 1.46
N VAL A 98 -8.57 4.11 2.03
CA VAL A 98 -8.75 5.35 1.25
C VAL A 98 -7.50 5.64 0.42
N VAL A 99 -6.32 5.50 1.02
CA VAL A 99 -5.03 5.67 0.36
C VAL A 99 -4.85 4.66 -0.78
N LEU A 100 -5.19 3.39 -0.59
CA LEU A 100 -5.13 2.37 -1.65
C LEU A 100 -6.07 2.70 -2.81
N ILE A 101 -7.27 3.19 -2.54
CA ILE A 101 -8.22 3.61 -3.58
C ILE A 101 -7.65 4.81 -4.37
N ILE A 102 -7.10 5.81 -3.69
CA ILE A 102 -6.44 6.95 -4.35
C ILE A 102 -5.24 6.47 -5.18
N ALA A 103 -4.46 5.52 -4.66
CA ALA A 103 -3.34 4.89 -5.37
C ALA A 103 -3.81 4.24 -6.67
N CYS A 104 -4.87 3.45 -6.58
CA CYS A 104 -5.50 2.71 -7.66
C CYS A 104 -5.96 3.65 -8.77
N VAL A 105 -6.71 4.70 -8.42
CA VAL A 105 -7.21 5.70 -9.39
C VAL A 105 -6.06 6.48 -10.03
N ARG A 106 -5.03 6.88 -9.26
CA ARG A 106 -3.88 7.63 -9.80
C ARG A 106 -2.99 6.76 -10.69
N ALA A 107 -2.76 5.51 -10.31
CA ALA A 107 -2.05 4.53 -11.15
C ALA A 107 -2.81 4.30 -12.46
N TYR A 108 -4.13 4.15 -12.40
CA TYR A 108 -4.96 4.06 -13.59
C TYR A 108 -4.84 5.31 -14.46
N ASN A 109 -4.68 6.52 -13.92
CA ASN A 109 -4.49 7.74 -14.71
C ASN A 109 -3.04 7.95 -15.22
N GLY A 110 -2.12 7.02 -14.95
CA GLY A 110 -0.71 7.16 -15.34
C GLY A 110 0.08 8.13 -14.44
N SER A 111 -0.46 8.50 -13.28
CA SER A 111 0.19 9.41 -12.33
C SER A 111 0.91 8.64 -11.23
N ARG A 112 2.18 8.99 -11.02
CA ARG A 112 2.89 8.64 -9.78
C ARG A 112 2.28 9.41 -8.60
N PHE A 113 2.23 8.79 -7.42
CA PHE A 113 1.71 9.42 -6.22
C PHE A 113 2.53 8.99 -5.01
N ASN A 114 3.00 9.95 -4.22
CA ASN A 114 3.75 9.67 -3.00
C ASN A 114 2.83 9.87 -1.80
N PHE A 115 2.77 8.86 -0.93
CA PHE A 115 2.04 8.94 0.34
C PHE A 115 2.99 9.30 1.48
N PRO A 116 2.67 10.30 2.32
CA PRO A 116 3.56 10.72 3.41
C PRO A 116 3.66 9.72 4.57
N LEU A 117 2.71 8.79 4.73
CA LEU A 117 2.60 7.90 5.89
C LEU A 117 3.06 6.45 5.63
N ALA A 118 3.67 6.16 4.48
CA ALA A 118 4.28 4.86 4.22
C ALA A 118 5.78 4.91 4.55
N ILE A 119 6.25 3.99 5.40
CA ILE A 119 7.69 3.84 5.66
C ILE A 119 8.34 3.26 4.39
N PRO A 120 9.34 3.93 3.80
CA PRO A 120 9.92 3.53 2.52
C PRO A 120 10.96 2.41 2.69
N PHE A 121 10.49 1.19 3.02
CA PHE A 121 11.35 0.00 3.11
C PHE A 121 12.01 -0.31 1.76
N LEU A 122 11.23 -0.23 0.69
CA LEU A 122 11.69 -0.33 -0.69
C LEU A 122 11.83 1.08 -1.26
N ARG A 123 13.05 1.51 -1.57
CA ARG A 123 13.29 2.83 -2.14
C ARG A 123 12.70 2.92 -3.55
N HIS A 124 11.78 3.87 -3.73
CA HIS A 124 11.32 4.34 -5.03
C HIS A 124 11.82 5.78 -5.22
N SER A 125 12.48 6.07 -6.34
CA SER A 125 12.90 7.43 -6.66
C SER A 125 11.66 8.29 -6.92
N THR A 126 11.53 9.38 -6.17
CA THR A 126 10.47 10.40 -6.32
C THR A 126 10.53 11.07 -7.68
#